data_AF-A0A382B6A1-F1
#
_entry.id   AF-A0A382B6A1-F1
#
_cell.length_a   1.000
_cell.length_b   1.000
_cell.length_c   1.000
_cell.angle_alpha   90.00
_cell.angle_beta   90.00
_cell.angle_gamma   90.00
#
_symmetry.space_group_name_H-M   'P 1'
#
loop_
_entity.id
_entity.type
_entity.pdbx_description
1 polymer ?
#
loop_
_entity_poly.entity_id
_entity_poly.type
_entity_poly.pdbx_seq_one_letter_code
_entity_poly.pdbx_strand_id
1 'polypeptide(L)'
;MPVFDLFTWQNLNTKYVDTDTSLPMSKRAKVMIDTMIHFFEKHHPKFPFREFDMHEVRQSFYKLCNLNLKDNIFPKEKCKTVHEKYEDYVGNFPEWGIGILNFSATYNTISDAFMNRERMKCSYDRSPSPITMWNDQTDLKQILSPIWRLHPDCGMPLKNNLYIEGVRVGAYFATQFKPSVAKAFYDFTKSKKVLDTSSGWGDRMTGFFASNADEYYGMDPNGDLHENYHKMAVQYENWLGEEKPKSEFGDNWFSVEGKKKVKIYRSPAEDLPWDEIPDDIDIMFSSPPYFATERYAEGSKYQDEQSWSRYNSYEEWRDGFYLPVMKKAFDKLSPGGWLMVNIMDPKVKGKRHKSCDDLVNDLKEHFKGQIGMRIMARPKSIKSFEGDTHEERKEKYDEWQAKWFVESVWCFQKPGGKDTDLFAPFKDSTLGGMGPAIVQEPIKKKKFSETSKEKSSLAGFFD
;
A
#
# COMPACT_ATOMS: atom_id res chain seq x y z
N MET A 1 -26.56 5.64 -7.87
CA MET A 1 -26.73 6.08 -9.27
C MET A 1 -25.36 6.41 -9.82
N PRO A 2 -25.02 5.98 -11.04
CA PRO A 2 -23.75 6.36 -11.66
C PRO A 2 -23.67 7.88 -11.82
N VAL A 3 -22.45 8.44 -11.71
CA VAL A 3 -22.22 9.89 -11.79
C VAL A 3 -22.71 10.45 -13.14
N PHE A 4 -22.41 9.75 -14.23
CA PHE A 4 -23.06 9.90 -15.53
C PHE A 4 -23.87 8.63 -15.82
N ASP A 5 -25.15 8.76 -16.17
CA ASP A 5 -25.89 7.62 -16.73
C ASP A 5 -25.40 7.28 -18.14
N LEU A 6 -25.80 6.11 -18.66
CA LEU A 6 -25.37 5.63 -19.97
C LEU A 6 -25.62 6.66 -21.06
N PHE A 7 -26.81 7.26 -21.03
CA PHE A 7 -27.26 8.20 -22.04
C PHE A 7 -26.45 9.50 -21.98
N THR A 8 -26.17 10.01 -20.78
CA THR A 8 -25.36 11.20 -20.56
C THR A 8 -23.92 10.94 -21.00
N TRP A 9 -23.32 9.83 -20.59
CA TRP A 9 -21.97 9.46 -21.02
C TRP A 9 -21.89 9.22 -22.53
N GLN A 10 -22.84 8.49 -23.11
CA GLN A 10 -22.90 8.30 -24.55
C GLN A 10 -23.21 9.58 -25.32
N ASN A 11 -24.00 10.52 -24.82
CA ASN A 11 -24.19 11.83 -25.46
C ASN A 11 -22.93 12.70 -25.38
N LEU A 12 -22.24 12.66 -24.24
CA LEU A 12 -20.92 13.27 -24.03
C LEU A 12 -19.84 12.59 -24.88
N ASN A 13 -20.03 11.34 -25.31
CA ASN A 13 -19.07 10.66 -26.18
C ASN A 13 -19.46 10.77 -27.66
N THR A 14 -20.72 10.56 -28.05
CA THR A 14 -21.22 10.60 -29.44
C THR A 14 -21.11 11.97 -30.10
N LYS A 15 -21.27 13.07 -29.37
CA LYS A 15 -20.98 14.42 -29.90
C LYS A 15 -19.48 14.68 -30.15
N TYR A 16 -18.59 13.76 -29.74
CA TYR A 16 -17.12 13.94 -29.72
C TYR A 16 -16.34 12.81 -30.41
N VAL A 17 -16.94 11.62 -30.48
CA VAL A 17 -16.61 10.46 -31.32
C VAL A 17 -17.21 10.65 -32.72
N ASP A 18 -17.81 11.81 -32.99
CA ASP A 18 -18.13 12.21 -34.35
C ASP A 18 -16.87 12.07 -35.22
N THR A 19 -17.06 11.45 -36.38
CA THR A 19 -16.01 11.05 -37.33
C THR A 19 -15.30 12.22 -37.99
N ASP A 20 -15.64 13.46 -37.62
CA ASP A 20 -14.92 14.66 -38.04
C ASP A 20 -13.53 14.76 -37.41
N THR A 21 -12.60 14.10 -38.09
CA THR A 21 -11.16 14.10 -37.80
C THR A 21 -10.47 15.45 -38.05
N SER A 22 -11.19 16.49 -38.48
CA SER A 22 -10.61 17.82 -38.75
C SER A 22 -10.05 18.53 -37.51
N LEU A 23 -10.52 18.17 -36.30
CA LEU A 23 -10.03 18.74 -35.05
C LEU A 23 -8.87 17.93 -34.44
N PRO A 24 -7.74 18.57 -34.09
CA PRO A 24 -6.66 17.93 -33.34
C PRO A 24 -7.15 17.29 -32.05
N MET A 25 -6.59 16.13 -31.68
CA MET A 25 -6.95 15.37 -30.48
C MET A 25 -6.90 16.23 -29.20
N SER A 26 -5.94 17.16 -29.10
CA SER A 26 -5.80 18.07 -27.97
C SER A 26 -7.00 19.02 -27.80
N LYS A 27 -7.59 19.48 -28.90
CA LYS A 27 -8.81 20.31 -28.87
C LYS A 27 -10.02 19.48 -28.45
N ARG A 28 -10.16 18.26 -28.98
CA ARG A 28 -11.23 17.32 -28.61
C ARG A 28 -11.20 16.97 -27.11
N ALA A 29 -10.02 16.66 -26.58
CA ALA A 29 -9.83 16.40 -25.16
C ALA A 29 -10.25 17.58 -24.28
N LYS A 30 -9.92 18.81 -24.69
CA LYS A 30 -10.29 20.02 -23.95
C LYS A 30 -11.81 20.17 -23.83
N VAL A 31 -12.55 20.07 -24.94
CA VAL A 31 -14.01 20.27 -24.92
C VAL A 31 -14.70 19.19 -24.08
N MET A 32 -14.23 17.94 -24.13
CA MET A 32 -14.77 16.87 -23.29
C MET A 32 -14.57 17.16 -21.79
N ILE A 33 -13.35 17.54 -21.39
CA ILE A 33 -13.04 17.93 -20.01
C ILE A 33 -13.92 19.10 -19.57
N ASP A 34 -14.03 20.15 -20.38
CA ASP A 34 -14.85 21.33 -20.07
C ASP A 34 -16.33 20.96 -19.89
N THR A 35 -16.82 19.96 -20.63
CA THR A 35 -18.21 19.49 -20.53
C THR A 35 -18.44 18.64 -19.28
N MET A 36 -17.48 17.78 -18.91
CA MET A 36 -17.53 17.07 -17.63
C MET A 36 -17.52 18.05 -16.45
N ILE A 37 -16.68 19.09 -16.51
CA ILE A 37 -16.63 20.14 -15.49
C ILE A 37 -17.99 20.82 -15.36
N HIS A 38 -18.58 21.27 -16.47
CA HIS A 38 -19.90 21.91 -16.46
C HIS A 38 -21.00 21.01 -15.85
N PHE A 39 -20.95 19.71 -16.14
CA PHE A 39 -21.88 18.76 -15.52
C PHE A 39 -21.70 18.69 -14.00
N PHE A 40 -20.46 18.62 -13.52
CA PHE A 40 -20.16 18.59 -12.08
C PHE A 40 -20.66 19.86 -11.39
N GLU A 41 -20.34 21.04 -11.94
CA GLU A 41 -20.79 22.35 -11.42
C GLU A 41 -22.31 22.46 -11.35
N LYS A 42 -23.03 21.86 -12.30
CA LYS A 42 -24.49 21.90 -12.32
C LYS A 42 -25.14 20.89 -11.39
N HIS A 43 -24.59 19.69 -11.29
CA HIS A 43 -25.29 18.53 -10.70
C HIS A 43 -24.72 18.08 -9.35
N HIS A 44 -23.51 18.52 -8.98
CA HIS A 44 -22.84 18.15 -7.73
C HIS A 44 -22.97 16.65 -7.40
N PRO A 45 -22.50 15.75 -8.30
CA PRO A 45 -22.69 14.32 -8.12
C PRO A 45 -22.01 13.84 -6.82
N LYS A 46 -22.62 12.87 -6.13
CA LYS A 46 -22.02 12.27 -4.93
C LYS A 46 -20.75 11.49 -5.28
N PHE A 47 -19.77 11.48 -4.37
CA PHE A 47 -18.53 10.74 -4.56
C PHE A 47 -18.80 9.25 -4.82
N PRO A 48 -18.28 8.67 -5.94
CA PRO A 48 -18.57 7.31 -6.36
C PRO A 48 -17.66 6.32 -5.64
N PHE A 49 -17.91 6.10 -4.34
CA PHE A 49 -17.14 5.13 -3.55
C PHE A 49 -17.07 3.77 -4.26
N ARG A 50 -15.91 3.12 -4.09
CA ARG A 50 -15.70 1.78 -4.61
C ARG A 50 -16.73 0.83 -4.02
N GLU A 51 -17.31 0.01 -4.88
CA GLU A 51 -18.18 -1.09 -4.47
C GLU A 51 -17.35 -2.39 -4.45
N PHE A 52 -17.58 -3.20 -3.42
CA PHE A 52 -16.86 -4.44 -3.19
C PHE A 52 -17.83 -5.61 -3.21
N ASP A 53 -17.51 -6.63 -4.01
CA ASP A 53 -18.15 -7.93 -3.89
C ASP A 53 -17.49 -8.70 -2.73
N MET A 54 -18.23 -8.85 -1.63
CA MET A 54 -17.71 -9.53 -0.44
C MET A 54 -17.42 -11.02 -0.68
N HIS A 55 -18.03 -11.65 -1.68
CA HIS A 55 -17.65 -13.00 -2.10
C HIS A 55 -16.24 -13.00 -2.68
N GLU A 56 -15.94 -12.09 -3.61
CA GLU A 56 -14.60 -11.97 -4.21
C GLU A 56 -13.55 -11.59 -3.17
N VAL A 57 -13.89 -10.68 -2.25
CA VAL A 57 -13.02 -10.28 -1.15
C VAL A 57 -12.66 -11.50 -0.27
N ARG A 58 -13.65 -12.32 0.09
CA ARG A 58 -13.43 -13.56 0.85
C ARG A 58 -12.56 -14.56 0.08
N GLN A 59 -12.79 -14.75 -1.22
CA GLN A 59 -11.91 -15.61 -2.03
C GLN A 59 -10.48 -15.09 -2.07
N SER A 60 -10.29 -13.77 -2.13
CA SER A 60 -8.97 -13.13 -2.05
C SER A 60 -8.30 -13.41 -0.70
N PHE A 61 -9.05 -13.33 0.41
CA PHE A 61 -8.56 -13.69 1.74
C PHE A 61 -8.09 -15.15 1.81
N TYR A 62 -8.86 -16.11 1.30
CA TYR A 62 -8.44 -17.51 1.28
C TYR A 62 -7.21 -17.77 0.41
N LYS A 63 -7.07 -17.05 -0.70
CA LYS A 63 -5.84 -17.10 -1.51
C LYS A 63 -4.63 -16.53 -0.76
N LEU A 64 -4.83 -15.48 0.04
CA LEU A 64 -3.78 -14.92 0.89
C LEU A 64 -3.36 -15.91 1.99
N CYS A 65 -4.31 -16.58 2.66
CA CYS A 65 -3.99 -17.59 3.68
C CYS A 65 -3.14 -18.73 3.09
N ASN A 66 -3.46 -19.18 1.88
CA ASN A 66 -2.78 -20.26 1.17
C ASN A 66 -1.61 -19.80 0.27
N LEU A 67 -1.18 -18.54 0.39
CA LEU A 67 -0.17 -17.98 -0.49
C LEU A 67 1.19 -18.69 -0.32
N ASN A 68 1.74 -19.23 -1.41
CA ASN A 68 3.12 -19.69 -1.44
C ASN A 68 4.07 -18.48 -1.37
N LEU A 69 4.79 -18.37 -0.25
CA LEU A 69 5.71 -17.27 -0.02
C LEU A 69 7.02 -17.43 -0.81
N LYS A 70 7.46 -18.67 -1.09
CA LYS A 70 8.81 -18.95 -1.64
C LYS A 70 9.09 -18.24 -2.96
N ASP A 71 8.09 -18.11 -3.82
CA ASP A 71 8.25 -17.52 -5.15
C ASP A 71 8.45 -15.99 -5.11
N ASN A 72 8.25 -15.38 -3.94
CA ASN A 72 8.27 -13.92 -3.75
C ASN A 72 9.32 -13.46 -2.72
N ILE A 73 10.14 -14.38 -2.20
CA ILE A 73 11.18 -14.09 -1.20
C ILE A 73 12.55 -14.42 -1.80
N PHE A 74 13.39 -13.40 -1.91
CA PHE A 74 14.69 -13.48 -2.56
C PHE A 74 15.79 -13.15 -1.54
N PRO A 75 16.64 -14.12 -1.15
CA PRO A 75 17.88 -13.82 -0.44
C PRO A 75 18.75 -12.82 -1.19
N LYS A 76 19.62 -12.08 -0.47
CA LYS A 76 20.50 -11.05 -1.05
C LYS A 76 21.24 -11.53 -2.31
N GLU A 77 21.78 -12.74 -2.27
CA GLU A 77 22.55 -13.34 -3.37
C GLU A 77 21.73 -13.61 -4.65
N LYS A 78 20.39 -13.68 -4.54
CA LYS A 78 19.47 -13.83 -5.68
C LYS A 78 18.91 -12.49 -6.16
N CYS A 79 19.22 -11.40 -5.49
CA CYS A 79 18.73 -10.08 -5.86
C CYS A 79 19.47 -9.54 -7.08
N LYS A 80 18.75 -8.84 -7.96
CA LYS A 80 19.35 -8.03 -9.04
C LYS A 80 19.95 -6.74 -8.47
N THR A 81 20.44 -5.85 -9.32
CA THR A 81 20.86 -4.49 -8.93
C THR A 81 19.74 -3.78 -8.16
N VAL A 82 19.95 -3.58 -6.87
CA VAL A 82 18.99 -2.91 -5.99
C VAL A 82 19.17 -1.40 -6.07
N HIS A 83 18.06 -0.67 -6.04
CA HIS A 83 18.06 0.79 -6.00
C HIS A 83 17.24 1.26 -4.80
N GLU A 84 17.93 1.82 -3.82
CA GLU A 84 17.33 2.47 -2.67
C GLU A 84 16.91 3.90 -3.03
N LYS A 85 16.03 4.49 -2.22
CA LYS A 85 15.60 5.89 -2.43
C LYS A 85 16.75 6.88 -2.26
N TYR A 86 17.68 6.58 -1.36
CA TYR A 86 18.89 7.35 -1.10
C TYR A 86 20.09 6.39 -1.02
N GLU A 87 21.24 6.84 -1.51
CA GLU A 87 22.44 6.00 -1.65
C GLU A 87 23.35 6.03 -0.40
N ASP A 88 23.09 6.94 0.54
CA ASP A 88 23.93 7.23 1.72
C ASP A 88 23.33 6.74 3.05
N TYR A 89 22.40 5.79 3.01
CA TYR A 89 21.88 5.19 4.24
C TYR A 89 23.00 4.51 5.04
N VAL A 90 23.03 4.74 6.36
CA VAL A 90 24.01 4.05 7.25
C VAL A 90 23.81 2.53 7.19
N GLY A 91 22.56 2.09 7.08
CA GLY A 91 22.19 0.69 6.89
C GLY A 91 21.93 0.29 5.44
N ASN A 92 22.67 0.83 4.46
CA ASN A 92 22.46 0.62 3.02
C ASN A 92 22.36 -0.86 2.60
N PHE A 93 21.65 -1.14 1.51
CA PHE A 93 21.39 -2.51 1.04
C PHE A 93 22.65 -3.26 0.58
N PRO A 94 23.63 -2.64 -0.13
CA PRO A 94 24.87 -3.32 -0.49
C PRO A 94 25.61 -3.94 0.69
N GLU A 95 25.70 -3.24 1.82
CA GLU A 95 26.39 -3.74 3.02
C GLU A 95 25.44 -4.55 3.92
N TRP A 96 24.26 -4.00 4.22
CA TRP A 96 23.34 -4.48 5.25
C TRP A 96 22.07 -5.16 4.73
N GLY A 97 21.90 -5.28 3.41
CA GLY A 97 20.76 -5.96 2.82
C GLY A 97 20.75 -7.44 3.17
N ILE A 98 19.62 -7.93 3.68
CA ILE A 98 19.40 -9.33 4.04
C ILE A 98 18.71 -10.08 2.88
N GLY A 99 17.75 -9.42 2.23
CA GLY A 99 17.01 -9.96 1.09
C GLY A 99 15.84 -9.05 0.68
N ILE A 100 15.06 -9.48 -0.30
CA ILE A 100 13.95 -8.73 -0.89
C ILE A 100 12.66 -9.54 -0.90
N LEU A 101 11.56 -8.87 -0.53
CA LEU A 101 10.19 -9.35 -0.65
C LEU A 101 9.54 -8.69 -1.88
N ASN A 102 9.15 -9.50 -2.87
CA ASN A 102 8.57 -9.04 -4.14
C ASN A 102 7.11 -9.47 -4.29
N PHE A 103 6.24 -8.92 -3.46
CA PHE A 103 4.81 -9.17 -3.54
C PHE A 103 4.06 -8.07 -4.30
N SER A 104 3.00 -8.44 -5.01
CA SER A 104 2.05 -7.50 -5.63
C SER A 104 1.05 -6.93 -4.61
N ALA A 105 0.31 -5.89 -5.01
CA ALA A 105 -0.77 -5.30 -4.22
C ALA A 105 -2.12 -6.03 -4.37
N THR A 106 -2.13 -7.26 -4.88
CA THR A 106 -3.36 -8.02 -5.22
C THR A 106 -4.30 -8.19 -4.04
N TYR A 107 -3.77 -8.28 -2.82
CA TYR A 107 -4.53 -8.55 -1.60
C TYR A 107 -4.98 -7.30 -0.84
N ASN A 108 -4.59 -6.09 -1.29
CA ASN A 108 -4.97 -4.84 -0.64
C ASN A 108 -6.49 -4.61 -0.62
N THR A 109 -7.23 -5.24 -1.54
CA THR A 109 -8.69 -5.13 -1.59
C THR A 109 -9.39 -5.72 -0.35
N ILE A 110 -8.71 -6.55 0.44
CA ILE A 110 -9.31 -7.26 1.58
C ILE A 110 -9.61 -6.31 2.74
N SER A 111 -8.63 -5.50 3.12
CA SER A 111 -8.78 -4.41 4.09
C SER A 111 -9.52 -3.22 3.49
N ASP A 112 -9.28 -2.90 2.21
CA ASP A 112 -9.92 -1.76 1.54
C ASP A 112 -11.44 -1.91 1.50
N ALA A 113 -11.99 -3.14 1.45
CA ALA A 113 -13.43 -3.38 1.51
C ALA A 113 -14.11 -2.77 2.75
N PHE A 114 -13.35 -2.57 3.83
CA PHE A 114 -13.80 -1.94 5.07
C PHE A 114 -13.31 -0.50 5.19
N MET A 115 -12.07 -0.23 4.77
CA MET A 115 -11.39 1.04 5.02
C MET A 115 -11.49 2.06 3.88
N ASN A 116 -11.99 1.69 2.69
CA ASN A 116 -11.97 2.55 1.51
C ASN A 116 -12.58 3.92 1.78
N ARG A 117 -13.73 3.97 2.45
CA ARG A 117 -14.45 5.22 2.73
C ARG A 117 -13.62 6.20 3.55
N GLU A 118 -12.99 5.71 4.62
CA GLU A 118 -12.15 6.52 5.48
C GLU A 118 -10.84 6.91 4.79
N ARG A 119 -10.27 5.99 4.01
CA ARG A 119 -9.08 6.24 3.21
C ARG A 119 -9.27 7.33 2.15
N MET A 120 -10.48 7.49 1.61
CA MET A 120 -10.80 8.57 0.66
C MET A 120 -10.86 9.96 1.32
N LYS A 121 -10.93 10.03 2.65
CA LYS A 121 -10.91 11.28 3.42
C LYS A 121 -9.49 11.74 3.77
N CYS A 122 -8.48 10.88 3.60
CA CYS A 122 -7.10 11.21 3.94
C CYS A 122 -6.52 12.19 2.90
N SER A 123 -6.03 13.33 3.38
CA SER A 123 -5.35 14.36 2.60
C SER A 123 -3.83 14.26 2.75
N TYR A 124 -3.12 15.07 1.97
CA TYR A 124 -1.67 15.16 1.96
C TYR A 124 -1.25 16.61 2.27
N ASP A 125 -0.01 16.83 2.73
CA ASP A 125 0.50 18.15 3.14
C ASP A 125 0.19 19.30 2.16
N ARG A 126 0.12 18.98 0.86
CA ARG A 126 -0.07 19.92 -0.26
C ARG A 126 -1.35 19.69 -1.08
N SER A 127 -2.18 18.71 -0.73
CA SER A 127 -3.35 18.37 -1.54
C SER A 127 -4.52 17.97 -0.65
N PRO A 128 -5.73 18.53 -0.88
CA PRO A 128 -6.94 18.04 -0.26
C PRO A 128 -7.16 16.55 -0.59
N SER A 129 -8.00 15.90 0.23
CA SER A 129 -8.38 14.51 0.01
C SER A 129 -9.20 14.34 -1.27
N PRO A 130 -9.23 13.13 -1.87
CA PRO A 130 -10.07 12.84 -3.04
C PRO A 130 -11.54 13.23 -2.87
N ILE A 131 -12.11 12.99 -1.68
CA ILE A 131 -13.51 13.30 -1.42
C ILE A 131 -13.73 14.81 -1.26
N THR A 132 -12.79 15.53 -0.64
CA THR A 132 -12.84 17.00 -0.54
C THR A 132 -12.76 17.62 -1.93
N MET A 133 -11.78 17.21 -2.75
CA MET A 133 -11.65 17.73 -4.12
C MET A 133 -12.92 17.51 -4.95
N TRP A 134 -13.56 16.36 -4.78
CA TRP A 134 -14.79 16.02 -5.49
C TRP A 134 -15.99 16.83 -5.01
N ASN A 135 -16.22 16.91 -3.70
CA ASN A 135 -17.39 17.57 -3.13
C ASN A 135 -17.31 19.09 -3.27
N ASP A 136 -16.13 19.65 -3.01
CA ASP A 136 -15.89 21.10 -3.08
C ASP A 136 -15.59 21.55 -4.52
N GLN A 137 -15.47 20.60 -5.44
CA GLN A 137 -15.21 20.83 -6.87
C GLN A 137 -13.92 21.62 -7.15
N THR A 138 -12.90 21.43 -6.31
CA THR A 138 -11.59 22.05 -6.51
C THR A 138 -10.76 21.23 -7.48
N ASP A 139 -10.15 21.89 -8.47
CA ASP A 139 -9.28 21.26 -9.47
C ASP A 139 -9.95 20.09 -10.23
N LEU A 140 -11.25 20.22 -10.56
CA LEU A 140 -12.02 19.20 -11.31
C LEU A 140 -11.27 18.70 -12.55
N LYS A 141 -10.62 19.61 -13.29
CA LYS A 141 -9.80 19.23 -14.45
C LYS A 141 -8.76 18.16 -14.11
N GLN A 142 -8.12 18.24 -12.95
CA GLN A 142 -7.08 17.31 -12.51
C GLN A 142 -7.64 15.91 -12.23
N ILE A 143 -8.82 15.81 -11.60
CA ILE A 143 -9.43 14.52 -11.23
C ILE A 143 -10.29 13.92 -12.36
N LEU A 144 -10.81 14.73 -13.28
CA LEU A 144 -11.66 14.28 -14.39
C LEU A 144 -10.87 13.93 -15.66
N SER A 145 -9.77 14.64 -15.95
CA SER A 145 -8.94 14.36 -17.14
C SER A 145 -8.46 12.90 -17.24
N PRO A 146 -8.03 12.25 -16.14
CA PRO A 146 -7.58 10.86 -16.21
C PRO A 146 -8.70 9.87 -16.56
N ILE A 147 -9.94 10.12 -16.13
CA ILE A 147 -11.09 9.25 -16.43
C ILE A 147 -11.26 9.13 -17.95
N TRP A 148 -11.18 10.26 -18.68
CA TRP A 148 -11.23 10.25 -20.13
C TRP A 148 -10.02 9.57 -20.77
N ARG A 149 -8.79 9.89 -20.33
CA ARG A 149 -7.57 9.35 -20.93
C ARG A 149 -7.48 7.82 -20.81
N LEU A 150 -7.99 7.28 -19.71
CA LEU A 150 -7.96 5.84 -19.44
C LEU A 150 -9.06 5.09 -20.20
N HIS A 151 -10.19 5.74 -20.48
CA HIS A 151 -11.39 5.10 -21.02
C HIS A 151 -12.02 5.89 -22.20
N PRO A 152 -11.26 6.26 -23.26
CA PRO A 152 -11.75 7.14 -24.33
C PRO A 152 -12.88 6.52 -25.17
N ASP A 153 -12.91 5.19 -25.31
CA ASP A 153 -13.87 4.46 -26.15
C ASP A 153 -14.92 3.69 -25.31
N CYS A 154 -15.15 4.09 -24.05
CA CYS A 154 -16.08 3.37 -23.19
C CYS A 154 -17.53 3.57 -23.67
N GLY A 155 -18.08 2.57 -24.36
CA GLY A 155 -19.47 2.54 -24.84
C GLY A 155 -20.50 2.13 -23.76
N MET A 156 -20.05 1.86 -22.54
CA MET A 156 -20.87 1.47 -21.38
C MET A 156 -20.90 2.59 -20.33
N PRO A 157 -21.85 2.59 -19.39
CA PRO A 157 -21.85 3.59 -18.32
C PRO A 157 -20.61 3.34 -17.46
N LEU A 158 -19.89 4.41 -17.13
CA LEU A 158 -18.75 4.29 -16.24
C LEU A 158 -19.24 3.72 -14.89
N LYS A 159 -18.72 2.55 -14.50
CA LYS A 159 -18.94 1.99 -13.16
C LYS A 159 -18.14 2.79 -12.13
N ASN A 160 -18.54 2.79 -10.85
CA ASN A 160 -17.86 3.52 -9.78
C ASN A 160 -16.33 3.29 -9.78
N ASN A 161 -15.90 2.05 -10.03
CA ASN A 161 -14.49 1.67 -10.08
C ASN A 161 -13.68 2.46 -11.14
N LEU A 162 -14.27 2.82 -12.28
CA LEU A 162 -13.60 3.58 -13.33
C LEU A 162 -13.40 5.06 -12.95
N TYR A 163 -14.35 5.64 -12.21
CA TYR A 163 -14.18 6.98 -11.63
C TYR A 163 -13.04 6.98 -10.60
N ILE A 164 -13.01 5.98 -9.72
CA ILE A 164 -11.96 5.83 -8.70
C ILE A 164 -10.57 5.66 -9.34
N GLU A 165 -10.44 4.93 -10.45
CA GLU A 165 -9.18 4.84 -11.20
C GLU A 165 -8.68 6.21 -11.65
N GLY A 166 -9.56 7.04 -12.23
CA GLY A 166 -9.18 8.38 -12.66
C GLY A 166 -8.87 9.32 -11.49
N VAL A 167 -9.68 9.28 -10.43
CA VAL A 167 -9.45 10.05 -9.20
C VAL A 167 -8.13 9.66 -8.55
N ARG A 168 -7.76 8.38 -8.53
CA ARG A 168 -6.46 7.91 -8.01
C ARG A 168 -5.27 8.46 -8.79
N VAL A 169 -5.44 8.78 -10.07
CA VAL A 169 -4.38 9.41 -10.89
C VAL A 169 -4.34 10.92 -10.67
N GLY A 170 -5.50 11.55 -10.48
CA GLY A 170 -5.62 13.00 -10.34
C GLY A 170 -5.39 13.53 -8.93
N ALA A 171 -5.78 12.80 -7.89
CA ALA A 171 -5.72 13.21 -6.50
C ALA A 171 -4.72 12.37 -5.70
N TYR A 172 -4.31 12.88 -4.53
CA TYR A 172 -3.55 12.08 -3.58
C TYR A 172 -4.40 10.92 -3.07
N PHE A 173 -3.82 9.72 -3.02
CA PHE A 173 -4.51 8.52 -2.59
C PHE A 173 -3.63 7.82 -1.55
N ALA A 174 -4.05 7.87 -0.27
CA ALA A 174 -3.29 7.26 0.82
C ALA A 174 -3.00 5.80 0.51
N THR A 175 -1.72 5.44 0.58
CA THR A 175 -1.24 4.14 0.12
C THR A 175 -1.55 3.07 1.15
N GLN A 176 -1.90 1.88 0.68
CA GLN A 176 -2.09 0.71 1.54
C GLN A 176 -0.80 -0.10 1.63
N PHE A 177 -0.54 -0.65 2.81
CA PHE A 177 0.50 -1.66 2.98
C PHE A 177 0.06 -2.97 2.31
N LYS A 178 1.00 -3.85 1.93
CA LYS A 178 0.70 -5.13 1.27
C LYS A 178 0.45 -6.23 2.33
N PRO A 179 -0.76 -6.79 2.47
CA PRO A 179 -1.02 -7.85 3.47
C PRO A 179 -0.13 -9.09 3.31
N SER A 180 0.26 -9.43 2.08
CA SER A 180 1.17 -10.53 1.76
C SER A 180 2.58 -10.32 2.31
N VAL A 181 3.06 -9.08 2.36
CA VAL A 181 4.35 -8.76 2.98
C VAL A 181 4.29 -8.94 4.49
N ALA A 182 3.21 -8.46 5.13
CA ALA A 182 3.01 -8.65 6.57
C ALA A 182 2.90 -10.14 6.94
N LYS A 183 2.08 -10.91 6.19
CA LYS A 183 2.01 -12.37 6.32
C LYS A 183 3.39 -13.01 6.22
N ALA A 184 4.18 -12.61 5.23
CA ALA A 184 5.52 -13.14 5.04
C ALA A 184 6.36 -12.93 6.29
N PHE A 185 6.48 -11.68 6.77
CA PHE A 185 7.24 -11.38 7.99
C PHE A 185 6.84 -12.29 9.14
N TYR A 186 5.54 -12.36 9.46
CA TYR A 186 5.06 -13.20 10.56
C TYR A 186 5.38 -14.69 10.39
N ASP A 187 5.27 -15.22 9.17
CA ASP A 187 5.49 -16.64 8.91
C ASP A 187 6.98 -17.03 8.99
N PHE A 188 7.89 -16.25 8.39
CA PHE A 188 9.31 -16.63 8.39
C PHE A 188 10.08 -16.18 9.65
N THR A 189 9.57 -15.21 10.41
CA THR A 189 10.00 -15.00 11.81
C THR A 189 9.36 -15.99 12.78
N LYS A 190 8.37 -16.79 12.32
CA LYS A 190 7.60 -17.77 13.11
C LYS A 190 6.91 -17.14 14.31
N SER A 191 6.48 -15.89 14.17
CA SER A 191 5.91 -15.12 15.26
C SER A 191 4.50 -15.60 15.60
N LYS A 192 4.21 -15.69 16.90
CA LYS A 192 2.88 -15.98 17.44
C LYS A 192 2.22 -14.73 18.00
N LYS A 193 2.98 -13.87 18.67
CA LYS A 193 2.50 -12.57 19.18
C LYS A 193 3.08 -11.43 18.37
N VAL A 194 2.19 -10.64 17.77
CA VAL A 194 2.52 -9.51 16.89
C VAL A 194 2.12 -8.20 17.57
N LEU A 195 3.02 -7.23 17.56
CA LEU A 195 2.73 -5.84 17.91
C LEU A 195 2.80 -4.96 16.65
N ASP A 196 1.82 -4.08 16.46
CA ASP A 196 1.81 -3.08 15.40
C ASP A 196 1.45 -1.72 15.98
N THR A 197 2.44 -0.83 16.07
CA THR A 197 2.28 0.47 16.75
C THR A 197 1.60 1.55 15.92
N SER A 198 1.17 1.23 14.71
CA SER A 198 0.51 2.17 13.79
C SER A 198 -0.33 1.37 12.81
N SER A 199 -1.48 0.84 13.23
CA SER A 199 -2.25 -0.15 12.45
C SER A 199 -2.84 0.39 11.13
N GLY A 200 -3.03 1.70 10.99
CA GLY A 200 -3.39 2.39 9.74
C GLY A 200 -4.69 1.88 9.11
N TRP A 201 -4.61 1.26 7.93
CA TRP A 201 -5.79 0.71 7.24
C TRP A 201 -6.04 -0.77 7.59
N GLY A 202 -5.34 -1.32 8.59
CA GLY A 202 -5.47 -2.73 8.99
C GLY A 202 -4.90 -3.73 7.99
N ASP A 203 -4.11 -3.29 7.01
CA ASP A 203 -3.46 -4.17 6.02
C ASP A 203 -2.51 -5.19 6.69
N ARG A 204 -1.78 -4.77 7.72
CA ARG A 204 -0.91 -5.63 8.54
C ARG A 204 -1.71 -6.61 9.40
N MET A 205 -2.87 -6.18 9.92
CA MET A 205 -3.81 -7.06 10.62
C MET A 205 -4.39 -8.11 9.66
N THR A 206 -4.73 -7.75 8.42
CA THR A 206 -5.13 -8.73 7.39
C THR A 206 -4.02 -9.75 7.13
N GLY A 207 -2.75 -9.32 7.08
CA GLY A 207 -1.60 -10.23 6.99
C GLY A 207 -1.47 -11.17 8.19
N PHE A 208 -1.80 -10.72 9.40
CA PHE A 208 -1.81 -11.52 10.63
C PHE A 208 -2.89 -12.61 10.60
N PHE A 209 -4.11 -12.25 10.20
CA PHE A 209 -5.19 -13.24 10.06
C PHE A 209 -4.89 -14.30 9.01
N ALA A 210 -4.07 -13.97 8.01
CA ALA A 210 -3.64 -14.92 6.98
C ALA A 210 -2.35 -15.68 7.32
N SER A 211 -1.62 -15.33 8.39
CA SER A 211 -0.36 -15.99 8.79
C SER A 211 -0.60 -17.10 9.83
N ASN A 212 0.48 -17.72 10.31
CA ASN A 212 0.45 -18.67 11.43
C ASN A 212 0.54 -18.01 12.83
N ALA A 213 0.45 -16.69 12.91
CA ALA A 213 0.45 -15.96 14.19
C ALA A 213 -0.88 -16.16 14.94
N ASP A 214 -0.88 -15.98 16.26
CA ASP A 214 -2.00 -16.32 17.13
C ASP A 214 -2.62 -15.08 17.80
N GLU A 215 -1.80 -14.10 18.19
CA GLU A 215 -2.25 -12.85 18.84
C GLU A 215 -1.69 -11.61 18.14
N TYR A 216 -2.53 -10.58 17.99
CA TYR A 216 -2.17 -9.29 17.40
C TYR A 216 -2.62 -8.15 18.30
N TYR A 217 -1.66 -7.29 18.65
CA TYR A 217 -1.84 -6.07 19.42
C TYR A 217 -1.61 -4.89 18.49
N GLY A 218 -2.68 -4.19 18.13
CA GLY A 218 -2.64 -3.05 17.22
C GLY A 218 -3.06 -1.75 17.92
N MET A 219 -2.70 -0.62 17.33
CA MET A 219 -3.15 0.69 17.81
C MET A 219 -3.27 1.71 16.70
N ASP A 220 -4.25 2.59 16.85
CA ASP A 220 -4.47 3.72 15.95
C ASP A 220 -5.23 4.83 16.70
N PRO A 221 -4.74 6.09 16.72
CA PRO A 221 -5.46 7.18 17.36
C PRO A 221 -6.76 7.55 16.62
N ASN A 222 -6.89 7.20 15.33
CA ASN A 222 -8.08 7.56 14.55
C ASN A 222 -9.28 6.69 14.93
N GLY A 223 -10.12 7.22 15.83
CA GLY A 223 -11.34 6.53 16.25
C GLY A 223 -12.38 6.31 15.14
N ASP A 224 -12.29 7.01 14.00
CA ASP A 224 -13.16 6.75 12.83
C ASP A 224 -12.86 5.38 12.19
N LEU A 225 -11.70 4.78 12.49
CA LEU A 225 -11.32 3.45 12.01
C LEU A 225 -11.69 2.32 12.97
N HIS A 226 -11.98 2.64 14.24
CA HIS A 226 -12.11 1.65 15.31
C HIS A 226 -13.26 0.66 15.06
N GLU A 227 -14.40 1.15 14.58
CA GLU A 227 -15.54 0.30 14.19
C GLU A 227 -15.19 -0.58 12.99
N ASN A 228 -14.41 -0.07 12.03
CA ASN A 228 -13.99 -0.84 10.85
C ASN A 228 -12.98 -1.93 11.24
N TYR A 229 -12.07 -1.66 12.15
CA TYR A 229 -11.16 -2.67 12.71
C TYR A 229 -11.94 -3.81 13.38
N HIS A 230 -12.95 -3.48 14.19
CA HIS A 230 -13.79 -4.49 14.83
C HIS A 230 -14.53 -5.35 13.80
N LYS A 231 -15.18 -4.72 12.80
CA LYS A 231 -15.82 -5.42 11.68
C LYS A 231 -14.86 -6.33 10.91
N MET A 232 -13.64 -5.85 10.64
CA MET A 232 -12.61 -6.66 10.00
C MET A 232 -12.26 -7.88 10.84
N ALA A 233 -11.97 -7.70 12.13
CA ALA A 233 -11.58 -8.80 13.02
C ALA A 233 -12.69 -9.87 13.13
N VAL A 234 -13.94 -9.45 13.37
CA VAL A 234 -15.10 -10.37 13.42
C VAL A 234 -15.28 -11.09 12.08
N GLN A 235 -15.17 -10.38 10.96
CA GLN A 235 -15.38 -10.98 9.64
C GLN A 235 -14.25 -11.96 9.28
N TYR A 236 -13.02 -11.67 9.66
CA TYR A 236 -11.88 -12.56 9.40
C TYR A 236 -11.94 -13.82 10.27
N GLU A 237 -12.32 -13.72 11.54
CA GLU A 237 -12.64 -14.89 12.38
C GLU A 237 -13.72 -15.76 11.75
N ASN A 238 -14.80 -15.14 11.27
CA ASN A 238 -15.87 -15.85 10.56
C ASN A 238 -15.37 -16.57 9.30
N TRP A 239 -14.52 -15.92 8.50
CA TRP A 239 -13.94 -16.56 7.32
C TRP A 239 -12.98 -17.69 7.68
N LEU A 240 -12.28 -17.60 8.81
CA LEU A 240 -11.47 -18.68 9.36
C LEU A 240 -12.32 -19.82 9.94
N GLY A 241 -13.64 -19.63 10.10
CA GLY A 241 -14.60 -20.65 10.52
C GLY A 241 -15.02 -20.54 11.98
N GLU A 242 -14.78 -19.42 12.65
CA GLU A 242 -15.38 -19.10 13.94
C GLU A 242 -16.62 -18.22 13.73
N GLU A 243 -17.82 -18.79 13.88
CA GLU A 243 -19.06 -18.09 13.58
C GLU A 243 -19.41 -16.99 14.59
N LYS A 244 -18.97 -17.12 15.85
CA LYS A 244 -19.33 -16.22 16.94
C LYS A 244 -18.10 -15.87 17.79
N PRO A 245 -17.11 -15.17 17.22
CA PRO A 245 -15.94 -14.75 17.97
C PRO A 245 -16.36 -13.83 19.12
N LYS A 246 -15.74 -14.01 20.28
CA LYS A 246 -16.02 -13.21 21.47
C LYS A 246 -15.47 -11.81 21.27
N SER A 247 -16.31 -10.79 21.43
CA SER A 247 -15.87 -9.39 21.45
C SER A 247 -15.95 -8.82 22.86
N GLU A 248 -14.91 -8.10 23.28
CA GLU A 248 -14.89 -7.31 24.52
C GLU A 248 -14.50 -5.86 24.21
N PHE A 249 -15.00 -4.93 25.00
CA PHE A 249 -14.81 -3.50 24.79
C PHE A 249 -14.41 -2.84 26.10
N GLY A 250 -13.40 -1.97 26.03
CA GLY A 250 -13.10 -0.98 27.06
C GLY A 250 -13.24 0.43 26.50
N ASP A 251 -12.86 1.44 27.30
CA ASP A 251 -13.06 2.85 26.94
C ASP A 251 -12.33 3.25 25.64
N ASN A 252 -11.08 2.78 25.48
CA ASN A 252 -10.22 3.09 24.34
C ASN A 252 -9.60 1.83 23.72
N TRP A 253 -10.28 0.69 23.79
CA TRP A 253 -9.83 -0.54 23.16
C TRP A 253 -10.99 -1.51 22.90
N PHE A 254 -10.79 -2.43 21.96
CA PHE A 254 -11.62 -3.63 21.86
C PHE A 254 -10.73 -4.86 21.68
N SER A 255 -11.26 -6.04 22.00
CA SER A 255 -10.67 -7.31 21.63
C SER A 255 -11.68 -8.19 20.89
N VAL A 256 -11.18 -9.03 19.98
CA VAL A 256 -11.94 -10.09 19.32
C VAL A 256 -11.13 -11.37 19.44
N GLU A 257 -11.76 -12.42 19.97
CA GLU A 257 -11.13 -13.72 20.22
C GLU A 257 -11.97 -14.84 19.59
N GLY A 258 -11.35 -15.58 18.68
CA GLY A 258 -11.90 -16.75 18.02
C GLY A 258 -10.82 -17.80 17.78
N LYS A 259 -10.52 -18.10 16.52
CA LYS A 259 -9.33 -18.90 16.14
C LYS A 259 -8.03 -18.14 16.37
N LYS A 260 -8.08 -16.80 16.30
CA LYS A 260 -6.99 -15.90 16.63
C LYS A 260 -7.50 -14.87 17.65
N LYS A 261 -6.57 -14.09 18.20
CA LYS A 261 -6.89 -13.00 19.11
C LYS A 261 -6.36 -11.69 18.55
N VAL A 262 -7.23 -10.68 18.53
CA VAL A 262 -6.87 -9.30 18.22
C VAL A 262 -7.25 -8.43 19.41
N LYS A 263 -6.37 -7.52 19.82
CA LYS A 263 -6.69 -6.38 20.67
C LYS A 263 -6.23 -5.11 19.97
N ILE A 264 -7.14 -4.16 19.75
CA ILE A 264 -6.85 -2.86 19.14
C ILE A 264 -7.07 -1.76 20.17
N TYR A 265 -6.09 -0.88 20.32
CA TYR A 265 -6.16 0.31 21.16
C TYR A 265 -6.43 1.56 20.31
N ARG A 266 -7.41 2.37 20.70
CA ARG A 266 -7.65 3.71 20.17
C ARG A 266 -6.79 4.71 20.94
N SER A 267 -5.51 4.77 20.60
CA SER A 267 -4.52 5.61 21.30
C SER A 267 -3.39 6.01 20.36
N PRO A 268 -2.83 7.22 20.52
CA PRO A 268 -1.46 7.49 20.07
C PRO A 268 -0.50 6.48 20.69
N ALA A 269 0.51 6.03 19.93
CA ALA A 269 1.39 4.94 20.35
C ALA A 269 2.31 5.35 21.52
N GLU A 270 2.68 6.63 21.59
CA GLU A 270 3.51 7.21 22.65
C GLU A 270 2.80 7.20 24.01
N ASP A 271 1.46 7.27 23.99
CA ASP A 271 0.58 7.39 25.16
C ASP A 271 -0.04 6.06 25.59
N LEU A 272 0.28 4.95 24.91
CA LEU A 272 -0.26 3.64 25.26
C LEU A 272 -0.03 3.29 26.74
N PRO A 273 -0.94 2.52 27.34
CA PRO A 273 -0.66 1.82 28.59
C PRO A 273 0.29 0.64 28.31
N TRP A 274 1.58 0.94 28.19
CA TRP A 274 2.60 -0.06 27.82
C TRP A 274 2.66 -1.24 28.79
N ASP A 275 2.26 -1.07 30.05
CA ASP A 275 2.17 -2.16 31.03
C ASP A 275 1.07 -3.19 30.70
N GLU A 276 0.10 -2.84 29.84
CA GLU A 276 -0.91 -3.79 29.32
C GLU A 276 -0.42 -4.54 28.07
N ILE A 277 0.70 -4.14 27.48
CA ILE A 277 1.30 -4.83 26.33
C ILE A 277 2.15 -5.99 26.86
N PRO A 278 1.97 -7.23 26.36
CA PRO A 278 2.76 -8.37 26.79
C PRO A 278 4.27 -8.14 26.66
N ASP A 279 5.05 -8.68 27.60
CA ASP A 279 6.54 -8.61 27.59
C ASP A 279 7.19 -9.75 26.78
N ASP A 280 6.40 -10.49 26.00
CA ASP A 280 6.83 -11.65 25.21
C ASP A 280 6.41 -11.55 23.73
N ILE A 281 6.44 -10.34 23.16
CA ILE A 281 6.15 -10.12 21.74
C ILE A 281 7.24 -10.74 20.85
N ASP A 282 6.86 -11.60 19.91
CA ASP A 282 7.81 -12.23 18.98
C ASP A 282 8.28 -11.27 17.89
N ILE A 283 7.38 -10.40 17.44
CA ILE A 283 7.67 -9.37 16.44
C ILE A 283 6.86 -8.10 16.71
N MET A 284 7.54 -6.96 16.73
CA MET A 284 6.91 -5.69 16.43
C MET A 284 7.17 -5.39 14.95
N PHE A 285 6.09 -5.33 14.16
CA PHE A 285 6.17 -4.94 12.76
C PHE A 285 5.18 -3.81 12.47
N SER A 286 5.72 -2.64 12.13
CA SER A 286 4.90 -1.47 11.86
C SER A 286 5.45 -0.59 10.75
N SER A 287 4.60 0.30 10.26
CA SER A 287 4.95 1.39 9.34
C SER A 287 4.40 2.68 9.94
N PRO A 288 5.18 3.38 10.78
CA PRO A 288 4.71 4.59 11.45
C PRO A 288 4.45 5.71 10.43
N PRO A 289 3.56 6.67 10.73
CA PRO A 289 3.29 7.81 9.86
C PRO A 289 4.57 8.62 9.63
N TYR A 290 4.88 8.93 8.36
CA TYR A 290 6.10 9.67 8.05
C TYR A 290 5.92 11.13 8.47
N PHE A 291 6.98 11.77 8.97
CA PHE A 291 6.89 13.14 9.46
C PHE A 291 6.32 14.10 8.40
N ALA A 292 5.21 14.76 8.74
CA ALA A 292 4.54 15.80 7.97
C ALA A 292 4.18 15.44 6.51
N THR A 293 3.81 14.18 6.24
CA THR A 293 3.39 13.75 4.90
C THR A 293 1.86 13.63 4.75
N GLU A 294 1.27 12.66 5.44
CA GLU A 294 -0.16 12.33 5.37
C GLU A 294 -0.90 12.97 6.53
N ARG A 295 -2.05 13.58 6.25
CA ARG A 295 -2.89 14.23 7.24
C ARG A 295 -4.09 13.34 7.57
N TYR A 296 -3.79 12.27 8.30
CA TYR A 296 -4.80 11.35 8.82
C TYR A 296 -5.82 12.10 9.69
N ALA A 297 -7.09 11.72 9.59
CA ALA A 297 -8.18 12.30 10.38
C ALA A 297 -8.29 13.85 10.31
N GLU A 298 -7.78 14.50 9.25
CA GLU A 298 -7.90 15.96 9.09
C GLU A 298 -9.38 16.39 9.10
N GLY A 299 -9.69 17.41 9.90
CA GLY A 299 -11.05 17.92 10.10
C GLY A 299 -11.95 17.02 10.96
N SER A 300 -11.46 15.90 11.48
CA SER A 300 -12.19 15.02 12.39
C SER A 300 -11.87 15.33 13.86
N LYS A 301 -12.69 14.85 14.79
CA LYS A 301 -12.47 15.06 16.24
C LYS A 301 -11.23 14.34 16.78
N TYR A 302 -10.62 13.44 16.00
CA TYR A 302 -9.40 12.72 16.36
C TYR A 302 -8.14 13.32 15.74
N GLN A 303 -8.26 14.47 15.04
CA GLN A 303 -7.13 15.13 14.38
C GLN A 303 -5.98 15.43 15.34
N ASP A 304 -6.29 15.95 16.53
CA ASP A 304 -5.30 16.43 17.49
C ASP A 304 -4.54 15.28 18.17
N GLU A 305 -5.01 14.05 18.02
CA GLU A 305 -4.32 12.83 18.48
C GLU A 305 -3.31 12.31 17.44
N GLN A 306 -3.33 12.82 16.20
CA GLN A 306 -2.48 12.35 15.11
C GLN A 306 -1.08 12.94 15.20
N SER A 307 -0.06 12.16 14.82
CA SER A 307 1.34 12.58 14.91
C SER A 307 1.65 13.86 14.12
N TRP A 308 1.00 14.07 12.97
CA TRP A 308 1.21 15.27 12.15
C TRP A 308 0.62 16.54 12.79
N SER A 309 -0.38 16.40 13.66
CA SER A 309 -0.99 17.52 14.39
C SER A 309 -0.22 17.82 15.68
N ARG A 310 0.24 16.77 16.39
CA ARG A 310 0.95 16.89 17.67
C ARG A 310 2.36 17.47 17.57
N TYR A 311 3.07 17.22 16.46
CA TYR A 311 4.48 17.56 16.33
C TYR A 311 4.73 18.50 15.14
N ASN A 312 5.26 19.69 15.41
CA ASN A 312 5.42 20.75 14.41
C ASN A 312 6.84 20.79 13.81
N SER A 313 7.80 20.14 14.47
CA SER A 313 9.16 19.95 13.99
C SER A 313 9.53 18.47 13.92
N TYR A 314 10.54 18.17 13.12
CA TYR A 314 11.01 16.79 12.96
C TYR A 314 11.64 16.28 14.26
N GLU A 315 12.38 17.13 14.95
CA GLU A 315 13.05 16.81 16.20
C GLU A 315 12.03 16.48 17.30
N GLU A 316 10.97 17.28 17.44
CA GLU A 316 9.84 16.96 18.35
C GLU A 316 9.16 15.64 17.97
N TRP A 317 8.90 15.40 16.68
CA TRP A 317 8.30 14.14 16.22
C TRP A 317 9.21 12.93 16.49
N ARG A 318 10.52 13.10 16.27
CA ARG A 318 11.52 12.05 16.47
C ARG A 318 11.65 11.70 17.95
N ASP A 319 11.80 12.72 18.78
CA ASP A 319 12.16 12.59 20.20
C ASP A 319 10.94 12.42 21.10
N GLY A 320 9.74 12.82 20.64
CA GLY A 320 8.47 12.67 21.36
C GLY A 320 7.65 11.44 20.97
N PHE A 321 7.74 11.00 19.71
CA PHE A 321 6.96 9.87 19.19
C PHE A 321 7.85 8.75 18.65
N TYR A 322 8.63 9.01 17.60
CA TYR A 322 9.19 7.95 16.78
C TYR A 322 10.17 7.06 17.55
N LEU A 323 11.29 7.60 18.05
CA LEU A 323 12.30 6.81 18.77
C LEU A 323 11.76 6.26 20.11
N PRO A 324 11.06 7.05 20.95
CA PRO A 324 10.49 6.51 22.19
C PRO A 324 9.55 5.33 21.99
N VAL A 325 8.66 5.38 20.98
CA VAL A 325 7.74 4.27 20.68
C VAL A 325 8.51 3.05 20.20
N MET A 326 9.51 3.20 19.32
CA MET A 326 10.32 2.07 18.87
C MET A 326 11.08 1.42 20.03
N LYS A 327 11.61 2.21 20.97
CA LYS A 327 12.29 1.71 22.16
C LYS A 327 11.35 0.95 23.10
N LYS A 328 10.19 1.53 23.44
CA LYS A 328 9.18 0.85 24.25
C LYS A 328 8.71 -0.45 23.60
N ALA A 329 8.51 -0.45 22.28
CA ALA A 329 8.17 -1.66 21.53
C ALA A 329 9.29 -2.71 21.56
N PHE A 330 10.55 -2.29 21.43
CA PHE A 330 11.71 -3.17 21.54
C PHE A 330 11.81 -3.81 22.92
N ASP A 331 11.52 -3.06 23.98
CA ASP A 331 11.54 -3.54 25.37
C ASP A 331 10.50 -4.64 25.60
N LYS A 332 9.37 -4.63 24.87
CA LYS A 332 8.31 -5.65 24.93
C LYS A 332 8.60 -6.94 24.14
N LEU A 333 9.69 -6.97 23.37
CA LEU A 333 10.02 -8.18 22.61
C LEU A 333 10.47 -9.32 23.53
N SER A 334 10.18 -10.56 23.15
CA SER A 334 10.81 -11.74 23.72
C SER A 334 12.31 -11.78 23.37
N PRO A 335 13.17 -12.50 24.12
CA PRO A 335 14.56 -12.71 23.74
C PRO A 335 14.67 -13.32 22.33
N GLY A 336 15.37 -12.65 21.41
CA GLY A 336 15.42 -13.04 19.99
C GLY A 336 14.26 -12.54 19.13
N GLY A 337 13.27 -11.86 19.72
CA GLY A 337 12.18 -11.21 19.02
C GLY A 337 12.67 -10.07 18.12
N TRP A 338 11.84 -9.72 17.13
CA TRP A 338 12.22 -8.80 16.06
C TRP A 338 11.50 -7.46 16.14
N LEU A 339 12.25 -6.37 16.01
CA LEU A 339 11.72 -5.05 15.69
C LEU A 339 11.92 -4.81 14.19
N MET A 340 10.84 -4.62 13.46
CA MET A 340 10.86 -4.39 12.02
C MET A 340 10.04 -3.14 11.68
N VAL A 341 10.71 -2.13 11.11
CA VAL A 341 10.07 -0.83 10.86
C VAL A 341 10.15 -0.49 9.38
N ASN A 342 9.01 -0.39 8.71
CA ASN A 342 8.93 0.09 7.33
C ASN A 342 8.75 1.60 7.31
N ILE A 343 9.84 2.31 7.03
CA ILE A 343 9.85 3.76 6.89
C ILE A 343 10.96 4.19 5.94
N MET A 344 10.71 5.31 5.25
CA MET A 344 11.68 6.00 4.42
C MET A 344 11.84 7.44 4.90
N ASP A 345 13.05 7.97 4.80
CA ASP A 345 13.33 9.38 5.09
C ASP A 345 12.32 10.32 4.41
N PRO A 346 11.57 11.12 5.19
CA PRO A 346 10.65 12.11 4.65
C PRO A 346 11.42 13.30 4.09
N LYS A 347 10.85 13.90 3.04
CA LYS A 347 11.36 15.14 2.44
C LYS A 347 10.32 16.24 2.59
N VAL A 348 10.48 17.07 3.61
CA VAL A 348 9.56 18.16 3.96
C VAL A 348 10.15 19.48 3.48
N LYS A 349 9.40 20.23 2.66
CA LYS A 349 9.83 21.52 2.07
C LYS A 349 11.26 21.49 1.47
N GLY A 350 11.62 20.38 0.84
CA GLY A 350 12.93 20.20 0.20
C GLY A 350 14.04 19.68 1.12
N LYS A 351 13.87 19.76 2.44
CA LYS A 351 14.79 19.19 3.45
C LYS A 351 14.49 17.71 3.65
N ARG A 352 15.51 16.88 3.52
CA ARG A 352 15.45 15.46 3.91
C ARG A 352 15.68 15.37 5.42
N HIS A 353 14.88 14.56 6.10
CA HIS A 353 15.09 14.19 7.49
C HIS A 353 15.50 12.72 7.57
N LYS A 354 16.55 12.42 8.34
CA LYS A 354 17.23 11.12 8.34
C LYS A 354 16.62 10.13 9.34
N SER A 355 15.31 9.94 9.30
CA SER A 355 14.59 9.05 10.24
C SER A 355 15.12 7.61 10.21
N CYS A 356 15.53 7.12 9.04
CA CYS A 356 16.10 5.80 8.93
C CYS A 356 17.44 5.70 9.66
N ASP A 357 18.36 6.64 9.42
CA ASP A 357 19.66 6.65 10.08
C ASP A 357 19.52 6.90 11.59
N ASP A 358 18.58 7.76 12.01
CA ASP A 358 18.32 8.05 13.43
C ASP A 358 17.88 6.78 14.19
N LEU A 359 16.96 5.98 13.62
CA LEU A 359 16.57 4.70 14.24
C LEU A 359 17.70 3.67 14.23
N VAL A 360 18.44 3.55 13.12
CA VAL A 360 19.57 2.62 13.03
C VAL A 360 20.66 2.98 14.04
N ASN A 361 20.92 4.26 14.26
CA ASN A 361 21.92 4.72 15.23
C ASN A 361 21.45 4.55 16.68
N ASP A 362 20.16 4.80 16.98
CA ASP A 362 19.60 4.65 18.33
C ASP A 362 19.62 3.19 18.82
N LEU A 363 19.41 2.23 17.92
CA LEU A 363 19.41 0.79 18.21
C LEU A 363 20.57 0.05 17.54
N LYS A 364 21.71 0.74 17.33
CA LYS A 364 22.85 0.24 16.53
C LYS A 364 23.37 -1.12 16.96
N GLU A 365 23.45 -1.37 18.27
CA GLU A 365 23.93 -2.64 18.84
C GLU A 365 23.02 -3.83 18.52
N HIS A 366 21.76 -3.56 18.13
CA HIS A 366 20.74 -4.55 17.83
C HIS A 366 20.41 -4.64 16.34
N PHE A 367 21.01 -3.78 15.51
CA PHE A 367 20.74 -3.73 14.08
C PHE A 367 21.24 -4.99 13.38
N LYS A 368 20.34 -5.63 12.63
CA LYS A 368 20.61 -6.85 11.86
C LYS A 368 20.65 -6.64 10.36
N GLY A 369 20.20 -5.48 9.88
CA GLY A 369 20.23 -5.09 8.48
C GLY A 369 18.90 -4.59 7.97
N GLN A 370 18.73 -4.58 6.65
CA GLN A 370 17.48 -4.19 6.01
C GLN A 370 16.92 -5.28 5.09
N ILE A 371 15.59 -5.35 5.03
CA ILE A 371 14.85 -6.15 4.06
C ILE A 371 14.16 -5.21 3.08
N GLY A 372 14.40 -5.40 1.79
CA GLY A 372 13.81 -4.55 0.75
C GLY A 372 12.41 -5.03 0.36
N MET A 373 11.40 -4.17 0.50
CA MET A 373 10.10 -4.37 -0.13
C MET A 373 10.14 -3.85 -1.55
N ARG A 374 10.05 -4.74 -2.55
CA ARG A 374 10.12 -4.33 -3.95
C ARG A 374 8.92 -3.46 -4.32
N ILE A 375 9.22 -2.31 -4.90
CA ILE A 375 8.26 -1.37 -5.47
C ILE A 375 8.51 -1.22 -6.97
N MET A 376 7.48 -0.78 -7.68
CA MET A 376 7.60 -0.45 -9.10
C MET A 376 8.03 1.00 -9.23
N ALA A 377 9.09 1.24 -10.01
CA ALA A 377 9.49 2.60 -10.33
C ALA A 377 8.42 3.29 -11.18
N ARG A 378 8.18 4.58 -10.94
CA ARG A 378 7.36 5.39 -11.85
C ARG A 378 8.13 5.59 -13.16
N PRO A 379 7.52 5.33 -14.33
CA PRO A 379 8.17 5.57 -15.61
C PRO A 379 8.71 7.01 -15.69
N LYS A 380 10.00 7.14 -16.02
CA LYS A 380 10.63 8.43 -16.31
C LYS A 380 10.57 8.72 -17.81
N SER A 381 10.65 10.00 -18.17
CA SER A 381 10.82 10.35 -19.58
C SER A 381 12.19 9.87 -20.06
N ILE A 382 12.28 9.24 -21.22
CA ILE A 382 13.58 8.86 -21.84
C ILE A 382 14.49 10.10 -21.96
N LYS A 383 13.91 11.30 -22.13
CA LYS A 383 14.66 12.56 -22.21
C LYS A 383 15.37 12.96 -20.92
N SER A 384 15.02 12.35 -19.77
CA SER A 384 15.71 12.60 -18.50
C SER A 384 16.99 11.79 -18.34
N PHE A 385 17.32 10.93 -19.30
CA PHE A 385 18.53 10.13 -19.30
C PHE A 385 19.55 10.78 -20.23
N GLU A 386 20.80 10.75 -19.83
CA GLU A 386 21.91 11.31 -20.60
C GLU A 386 22.20 10.48 -21.85
N GLY A 387 22.49 11.13 -22.96
CA GLY A 387 22.81 10.49 -24.24
C GLY A 387 22.56 11.46 -25.39
N ASP A 388 23.35 11.35 -26.45
CA ASP A 388 23.27 12.22 -27.62
C ASP A 388 22.18 11.72 -28.59
N THR A 389 21.97 10.40 -28.63
CA THR A 389 20.96 9.74 -29.46
C THR A 389 19.75 9.24 -28.67
N HIS A 390 18.66 8.87 -29.36
CA HIS A 390 17.49 8.27 -28.70
C HIS A 390 17.84 6.89 -28.13
N GLU A 391 18.66 6.14 -28.87
CA GLU A 391 19.10 4.79 -28.59
C GLU A 391 19.94 4.74 -27.31
N GLU A 392 20.93 5.63 -27.16
CA GLU A 392 21.75 5.74 -25.94
C GLU A 392 20.91 6.06 -24.69
N ARG A 393 19.98 7.01 -24.80
CA ARG A 393 19.08 7.33 -23.69
C ARG A 393 18.17 6.17 -23.34
N LYS A 394 17.73 5.42 -24.36
CA LYS A 394 16.86 4.27 -24.21
C LYS A 394 17.58 3.11 -23.50
N GLU A 395 18.85 2.87 -23.81
CA GLU A 395 19.68 1.87 -23.13
C GLU A 395 19.79 2.17 -21.63
N LYS A 396 20.16 3.40 -21.26
CA LYS A 396 20.22 3.82 -19.84
C LYS A 396 18.85 3.78 -19.14
N TYR A 397 17.79 4.11 -19.85
CA TYR A 397 16.42 3.97 -19.34
C TYR A 397 16.10 2.49 -19.05
N ASP A 398 16.42 1.58 -19.97
CA ASP A 398 16.14 0.16 -19.83
C ASP A 398 16.98 -0.46 -18.68
N GLU A 399 18.25 -0.06 -18.52
CA GLU A 399 19.09 -0.41 -17.37
C GLU A 399 18.50 0.07 -16.05
N TRP A 400 18.09 1.34 -15.99
CA TRP A 400 17.46 1.92 -14.80
C TRP A 400 16.15 1.22 -14.46
N GLN A 401 15.33 0.89 -15.47
CA GLN A 401 14.05 0.19 -15.27
C GLN A 401 14.25 -1.26 -14.83
N ALA A 402 15.38 -1.89 -15.16
CA ALA A 402 15.71 -3.25 -14.75
C ALA A 402 16.10 -3.36 -13.26
N LYS A 403 16.49 -2.24 -12.62
CA LYS A 403 16.83 -2.20 -11.18
C LYS A 403 15.65 -2.60 -10.31
N TRP A 404 15.95 -3.16 -9.15
CA TRP A 404 14.98 -3.50 -8.12
C TRP A 404 14.87 -2.34 -7.15
N PHE A 405 13.85 -1.53 -7.35
CA PHE A 405 13.52 -0.41 -6.46
C PHE A 405 12.90 -0.97 -5.18
N VAL A 406 13.37 -0.49 -4.03
CA VAL A 406 12.91 -0.99 -2.74
C VAL A 406 12.50 0.14 -1.80
N GLU A 407 11.50 -0.15 -0.98
CA GLU A 407 11.31 0.52 0.31
C GLU A 407 11.90 -0.36 1.40
N SER A 408 12.64 0.25 2.32
CA SER A 408 13.38 -0.49 3.34
C SER A 408 12.49 -0.85 4.53
N VAL A 409 12.71 -2.05 5.05
CA VAL A 409 12.29 -2.47 6.38
C VAL A 409 13.55 -2.63 7.22
N TRP A 410 13.69 -1.80 8.24
CA TRP A 410 14.85 -1.78 9.14
C TRP A 410 14.66 -2.84 10.21
N CYS A 411 15.60 -3.78 10.34
CA CYS A 411 15.45 -4.96 11.17
C CYS A 411 16.43 -4.93 12.35
N PHE A 412 15.90 -5.12 13.55
CA PHE A 412 16.65 -5.22 14.79
C PHE A 412 16.19 -6.47 15.56
N GLN A 413 17.08 -7.06 16.34
CA GLN A 413 16.76 -8.26 17.11
C GLN A 413 17.14 -8.09 18.58
N LYS A 414 16.21 -8.42 19.48
CA LYS A 414 16.46 -8.37 20.92
C LYS A 414 17.48 -9.44 21.33
N PRO A 415 18.49 -9.10 22.16
CA PRO A 415 19.46 -10.08 22.65
C PRO A 415 18.83 -11.24 23.44
N GLY A 416 19.61 -12.31 23.64
CA GLY A 416 19.22 -13.45 24.47
C GLY A 416 18.45 -14.55 23.76
N GLY A 417 18.14 -14.40 22.48
CA GLY A 417 17.60 -15.45 21.62
C GLY A 417 18.59 -16.01 20.60
N LYS A 418 18.12 -16.94 19.77
CA LYS A 418 18.93 -17.54 18.71
C LYS A 418 19.09 -16.57 17.54
N ASP A 419 20.34 -16.28 17.19
CA ASP A 419 20.66 -15.58 15.95
C ASP A 419 20.16 -16.41 14.76
N THR A 420 19.21 -15.85 14.01
CA THR A 420 18.44 -16.58 13.00
C THR A 420 18.62 -15.93 11.64
N ASP A 421 19.15 -16.69 10.69
CA ASP A 421 19.13 -16.32 9.28
C ASP A 421 17.69 -16.50 8.73
N LEU A 422 16.95 -15.40 8.68
CA LEU A 422 15.56 -15.35 8.22
C LEU A 422 15.40 -15.84 6.77
N PHE A 423 16.44 -15.75 5.94
CA PHE A 423 16.40 -16.12 4.53
C PHE A 423 16.94 -17.52 4.25
N ALA A 424 17.51 -18.21 5.25
CA ALA A 424 18.08 -19.55 5.08
C ALA A 424 17.16 -20.54 4.34
N PRO A 425 15.84 -20.60 4.59
CA PRO A 425 14.94 -21.52 3.87
C PRO A 425 14.77 -21.22 2.36
N PHE A 426 15.21 -20.05 1.90
CA PHE A 426 15.06 -19.58 0.52
C PHE A 426 16.39 -19.55 -0.24
N LYS A 427 17.50 -19.80 0.46
CA LYS A 427 18.82 -20.03 -0.14
C LYS A 427 18.81 -21.37 -0.86
N ASP A 428 19.58 -21.48 -1.94
CA ASP A 428 19.68 -22.76 -2.64
C ASP A 428 20.27 -23.81 -1.70
N SER A 429 19.60 -24.96 -1.57
CA SER A 429 20.20 -26.10 -0.89
C SER A 429 21.45 -26.50 -1.68
N THR A 430 22.60 -26.60 -1.01
CA THR A 430 23.90 -27.00 -1.58
C THR A 430 23.93 -28.41 -2.22
N LEU A 431 22.77 -29.07 -2.38
CA LEU A 431 22.60 -30.38 -3.01
C LEU A 431 21.76 -30.38 -4.31
N GLY A 432 21.32 -29.21 -4.81
CA GLY A 432 20.46 -29.12 -6.01
C GLY A 432 21.14 -28.62 -7.29
N GLY A 433 22.47 -28.46 -7.28
CA GLY A 433 23.24 -27.78 -8.32
C GLY A 433 23.44 -28.58 -9.62
N MET A 434 22.41 -29.24 -10.18
CA MET A 434 22.38 -29.72 -11.57
C MET A 434 20.91 -29.90 -12.04
N GLY A 435 20.15 -28.80 -12.11
CA GLY A 435 18.90 -28.75 -12.87
C GLY A 435 19.13 -27.94 -14.14
N PRO A 436 18.59 -28.34 -15.32
CA PRO A 436 18.86 -27.65 -16.57
C PRO A 436 18.38 -26.19 -16.48
N ALA A 437 19.22 -25.28 -16.97
CA ALA A 437 18.93 -23.85 -17.03
C ALA A 437 17.60 -23.64 -17.78
N ILE A 438 16.56 -23.22 -17.06
CA ILE A 438 15.33 -22.73 -17.70
C ILE A 438 15.66 -21.34 -18.23
N VAL A 439 15.98 -21.27 -19.51
CA VAL A 439 16.01 -20.02 -20.27
C VAL A 439 14.56 -19.52 -20.32
N GLN A 440 14.22 -18.53 -19.48
CA GLN A 440 12.96 -17.80 -19.64
C GLN A 440 13.01 -17.02 -20.95
N GLU A 441 12.20 -17.42 -21.93
CA GLU A 441 12.01 -16.63 -23.15
C GLU A 441 11.47 -15.23 -22.80
N PRO A 442 11.94 -14.17 -23.49
CA PRO A 442 11.48 -12.82 -23.27
C PRO A 442 9.97 -12.72 -23.53
N ILE A 443 9.28 -12.01 -22.63
CA ILE A 443 7.86 -11.68 -22.73
C ILE A 443 7.61 -11.00 -24.09
N LYS A 444 6.96 -11.71 -25.03
CA LYS A 444 6.46 -11.12 -26.27
C LYS A 444 5.39 -10.10 -25.92
N LYS A 445 5.73 -8.81 -25.99
CA LYS A 445 4.76 -7.71 -25.96
C LYS A 445 3.76 -7.91 -27.09
N LYS A 446 2.49 -8.16 -26.76
CA LYS A 446 1.39 -8.12 -27.73
C LYS A 446 1.27 -6.66 -28.21
N LYS A 447 1.73 -6.37 -29.43
CA LYS A 447 1.45 -5.11 -30.11
C LYS A 447 -0.06 -5.07 -30.39
N PHE A 448 -0.75 -4.10 -29.80
CA PHE A 448 -2.06 -3.69 -30.28
C PHE A 448 -1.84 -2.81 -31.51
N SER A 449 -1.79 -3.44 -32.68
CA SER A 449 -2.02 -2.77 -33.96
C SER A 449 -2.15 -3.83 -35.05
N GLU A 450 -3.38 -4.10 -35.45
CA GLU A 450 -3.85 -4.29 -36.85
C GLU A 450 -5.21 -4.97 -36.81
N THR A 451 -6.25 -4.16 -36.96
CA THR A 451 -7.59 -4.58 -37.35
C THR A 451 -7.54 -5.28 -38.71
N SER A 452 -7.69 -6.60 -38.74
CA SER A 452 -8.19 -7.29 -39.93
C SER A 452 -9.71 -7.14 -39.96
N LYS A 453 -10.20 -6.55 -41.05
CA LYS A 453 -11.62 -6.57 -41.41
C LYS A 453 -12.02 -7.98 -41.81
N GLU A 454 -12.74 -8.69 -40.96
CA GLU A 454 -13.63 -9.77 -41.41
C GLU A 454 -15.01 -9.56 -40.81
N LYS A 455 -15.99 -9.36 -41.70
CA LYS A 455 -17.41 -9.37 -41.38
C LYS A 455 -17.80 -10.81 -41.05
N SER A 456 -18.10 -11.08 -39.78
CA SER A 456 -18.82 -12.27 -39.36
C SER A 456 -20.29 -11.90 -39.14
N SER A 457 -21.17 -12.45 -39.96
CA SER A 457 -22.62 -12.30 -39.82
C SER A 457 -23.12 -13.06 -38.60
N LEU A 458 -23.75 -12.33 -37.68
CA LEU A 458 -24.57 -12.87 -36.60
C LEU A 458 -25.83 -13.52 -37.19
N ALA A 459 -25.79 -14.83 -37.36
CA ALA A 459 -26.97 -15.67 -37.48
C ALA A 459 -26.75 -16.93 -36.64
N GLY A 460 -27.56 -17.11 -35.59
CA GLY A 460 -27.62 -18.33 -34.79
C GLY A 460 -27.02 -18.19 -33.39
N PHE A 461 -27.67 -17.42 -32.51
CA PHE A 461 -27.50 -17.55 -31.05
C PHE A 461 -28.80 -17.27 -30.28
N PHE A 462 -29.93 -17.63 -30.91
CA PHE A 462 -31.18 -17.91 -30.22
C PHE A 462 -31.68 -19.24 -30.75
N ASP A 463 -31.28 -20.31 -30.05
CA ASP A 463 -32.08 -21.49 -29.72
C ASP A 463 -31.50 -22.07 -28.42
#